data_AF-A0A227J4D5-F1
#
_entry.id   AF-A0A227J4D5-F1
#
_cell.length_a   1.000
_cell.length_b   1.000
_cell.length_c   1.000
_cell.angle_alpha   90.00
_cell.angle_beta   90.00
_cell.angle_gamma   90.00
#
_symmetry.space_group_name_H-M   'P 1'
#
loop_
_entity.id
_entity.type
_entity.pdbx_description
1 polymer ?
#
loop_
_entity_poly.entity_id
_entity_poly.type
_entity_poly.pdbx_seq_one_letter_code
_entity_poly.pdbx_strand_id
1 'polypeptide(L)'
;EVVKAEAGSHENEGFVEFNAYFNEDGQRYCLSERSRFVKENGLWYYIDGTFPEEESEQDPRLNQSISSLKVGRNDPCICGSGKKFKKCCG
;
A
#
# COMPACT_ATOMS: atom_id res chain seq x y z
N GLU A 1 -3.50 14.35 -2.52
CA GLU A 1 -4.70 15.09 -2.12
C GLU A 1 -5.35 14.34 -0.97
N VAL A 2 -5.55 14.97 0.18
CA VAL A 2 -6.26 14.34 1.30
C VAL A 2 -7.76 14.53 1.10
N VAL A 3 -8.49 13.43 1.00
CA VAL A 3 -9.95 13.39 0.83
C VAL A 3 -10.64 13.46 2.19
N LYS A 4 -10.15 12.69 3.17
CA LYS A 4 -10.74 12.61 4.50
C LYS A 4 -9.67 12.35 5.55
N ALA A 5 -9.86 12.92 6.73
CA ALA A 5 -9.08 12.58 7.92
C ALA A 5 -10.03 12.45 9.11
N GLU A 6 -9.97 11.34 9.84
CA GLU A 6 -10.87 11.05 10.95
C GLU A 6 -10.14 10.32 12.09
N ALA A 7 -10.57 10.56 13.33
CA ALA A 7 -10.13 9.77 14.46
C ALA A 7 -10.68 8.34 14.37
N GLY A 8 -9.91 7.38 14.86
CA GLY A 8 -10.35 6.00 15.00
C GLY A 8 -11.24 5.77 16.22
N SER A 9 -11.49 4.50 16.54
CA SER A 9 -12.28 4.15 17.72
C SER A 9 -11.48 4.34 19.02
N HIS A 10 -10.16 4.41 18.92
CA HIS A 10 -9.24 4.64 20.04
C HIS A 10 -8.65 6.05 19.98
N GLU A 11 -8.32 6.63 21.15
CA GLU A 11 -7.74 7.98 21.27
C GLU A 11 -6.43 8.16 20.49
N ASN A 12 -5.69 7.06 20.29
CA ASN A 12 -4.41 7.02 19.62
C ASN A 12 -4.49 6.41 18.22
N GLU A 13 -5.68 6.31 17.64
CA GLU A 13 -5.87 5.80 16.28
C GLU A 13 -6.43 6.90 15.38
N GLY A 14 -5.96 6.95 14.14
CA GLY A 14 -6.42 7.89 13.14
C GLY A 14 -6.42 7.26 11.76
N PHE A 15 -7.26 7.80 10.88
CA PHE A 15 -7.41 7.34 9.51
C PHE A 15 -7.29 8.52 8.56
N VAL A 16 -6.62 8.30 7.43
CA VAL A 16 -6.48 9.30 6.37
C VAL A 16 -6.79 8.62 5.04
N GLU A 17 -7.74 9.19 4.31
CA GLU A 17 -8.06 8.83 2.94
C GLU A 17 -7.46 9.86 2.00
N PHE A 18 -6.74 9.43 0.98
CA PHE A 18 -6.07 10.32 0.05
C PHE A 18 -5.92 9.73 -1.35
N ASN A 19 -5.77 10.62 -2.32
CA ASN A 19 -5.40 10.32 -3.70
C ASN A 19 -3.95 10.81 -3.94
N ALA A 20 -3.02 9.90 -4.20
CA ALA A 20 -1.66 10.23 -4.59
C ALA A 20 -1.49 10.05 -6.10
N TYR A 21 -1.20 11.15 -6.80
CA TYR A 21 -1.02 11.14 -8.25
C TYR A 21 0.46 11.04 -8.60
N PHE A 22 0.79 10.19 -9.56
CA PHE A 22 2.16 10.06 -10.07
C PHE A 22 2.14 9.85 -11.60
N ASN A 23 3.25 10.18 -12.26
CA ASN A 23 3.42 10.01 -13.69
C ASN A 23 4.54 8.99 -13.95
N GLU A 24 4.29 8.02 -14.82
CA GLU A 24 5.27 7.02 -15.24
C GLU A 24 5.04 6.66 -16.71
N ASP A 25 6.10 6.60 -17.51
CA ASP A 25 6.04 6.33 -18.96
C ASP A 25 5.04 7.21 -19.75
N GLY A 26 4.84 8.44 -19.29
CA GLY A 26 3.89 9.38 -19.91
C GLY A 26 2.43 9.11 -19.56
N GLN A 27 2.14 8.08 -18.77
CA GLN A 27 0.83 7.80 -18.22
C GLN A 27 0.72 8.36 -16.80
N ARG A 28 -0.46 8.92 -16.48
CA ARG A 28 -0.77 9.42 -15.13
C ARG A 28 -1.55 8.36 -14.38
N TYR A 29 -1.09 8.06 -13.18
CA TYR A 29 -1.70 7.11 -12.26
C TYR A 29 -2.21 7.83 -11.00
N CYS A 30 -3.18 7.21 -10.35
CA CYS A 30 -3.72 7.65 -9.08
C CYS A 30 -3.77 6.46 -8.12
N LEU A 31 -3.10 6.60 -6.98
CA LEU A 31 -3.22 5.68 -5.86
C LEU A 31 -4.24 6.26 -4.88
N SER A 32 -5.41 5.63 -4.80
CA SER A 32 -6.43 5.95 -3.80
C SER A 32 -6.31 4.97 -2.65
N GLU A 33 -6.05 5.49 -1.44
CA GLU A 33 -5.81 4.68 -0.25
C GLU A 33 -6.51 5.31 0.96
N ARG A 34 -7.04 4.46 1.84
CA ARG A 34 -7.39 4.80 3.22
C ARG A 34 -6.41 4.13 4.17
N SER A 35 -5.52 4.92 4.75
CA SER A 35 -4.48 4.47 5.67
C SER A 35 -4.88 4.62 7.13
N ARG A 36 -4.39 3.72 7.98
CA ARG A 36 -4.52 3.74 9.43
C ARG A 36 -3.20 4.10 10.09
N PHE A 37 -3.28 4.97 11.08
CA PHE A 37 -2.16 5.44 11.87
C PHE A 37 -2.42 5.24 13.35
N VAL A 38 -1.35 4.95 14.10
CA VAL A 38 -1.37 4.91 15.56
C VAL A 38 -0.41 5.96 16.11
N LYS A 39 -0.83 6.62 17.19
CA LYS A 39 -0.04 7.63 17.90
C LYS A 39 0.60 7.01 19.14
N GLU A 40 1.93 6.99 19.18
CA GLU A 40 2.70 6.54 20.36
C GLU A 40 3.73 7.61 20.74
N ASN A 41 3.77 7.97 22.03
CA ASN A 41 4.70 8.98 22.56
C ASN A 41 4.65 10.32 21.79
N GLY A 42 3.47 10.70 21.30
CA GLY A 42 3.26 11.92 20.52
C GLY A 42 3.58 11.81 19.02
N LEU A 43 4.08 10.68 18.55
CA LEU A 43 4.47 10.43 17.16
C LEU A 43 3.45 9.54 16.46
N TRP A 44 3.15 9.84 15.20
CA TRP A 44 2.24 9.05 14.37
C TRP A 44 3.02 8.01 13.54
N TYR A 45 2.56 6.77 13.59
CA TYR A 45 3.12 5.64 12.86
C TYR A 45 2.07 5.09 11.89
N TYR A 46 2.46 4.90 10.64
CA TYR A 46 1.65 4.17 9.67
C TYR A 46 1.59 2.69 10.06
N ILE A 47 0.40 2.09 10.01
CA ILE A 47 0.22 0.67 10.29
C ILE A 47 -0.11 -0.12 9.03
N ASP A 48 -1.21 0.24 8.38
CA ASP A 48 -1.70 -0.40 7.17
C ASP A 48 -2.59 0.55 6.37
N GLY A 49 -2.98 0.11 5.18
CA GLY A 49 -3.89 0.83 4.30
C GLY A 49 -4.79 -0.12 3.52
N THR A 50 -5.98 0.38 3.21
CA THR A 50 -6.97 -0.31 2.38
C THR A 50 -7.14 0.48 1.09
N PHE A 51 -7.14 -0.23 -0.03
CA PHE A 51 -7.38 0.35 -1.36
C PHE A 51 -8.84 0.06 -1.71
N PRO A 52 -9.73 1.07 -1.69
CA PRO A 52 -11.11 0.84 -2.10
C PRO A 52 -11.13 0.31 -3.55
N GLU A 53 -11.91 -0.74 -3.79
CA GLU A 53 -12.00 -1.44 -5.09
C GLU A 53 -12.68 -0.59 -6.19
N GLU A 54 -12.92 0.71 -5.95
CA GLU A 54 -13.61 1.59 -6.89
C GLU A 54 -12.74 1.82 -8.13
N GLU A 55 -12.93 0.93 -9.11
CA GLU A 55 -12.80 1.12 -10.56
C GLU A 55 -11.72 2.14 -11.00
N SER A 56 -10.51 2.03 -10.47
CA SER A 56 -9.36 2.65 -11.12
C SER A 56 -9.13 1.84 -12.39
N GLU A 57 -9.60 2.39 -13.51
CA GLU A 57 -9.21 2.05 -14.88
C GLU A 57 -7.83 1.38 -14.91
N GLN A 58 -7.83 0.05 -14.97
CA GLN A 58 -6.72 -0.85 -15.31
C GLN A 58 -5.30 -0.33 -14.98
N ASP A 59 -4.92 -0.23 -13.70
CA ASP A 59 -3.50 -0.47 -13.34
C ASP A 59 -3.35 -1.92 -12.87
N PRO A 60 -2.92 -2.85 -13.76
CA PRO A 60 -2.75 -4.25 -13.44
C PRO A 60 -1.68 -4.52 -12.37
N ARG A 61 -0.93 -3.51 -11.91
CA ARG A 61 0.05 -3.65 -10.82
C ARG A 61 -0.56 -3.47 -9.44
N LEU A 62 -1.65 -2.70 -9.32
CA LEU A 62 -2.30 -2.45 -8.03
C LEU A 62 -3.17 -3.63 -7.56
N ASN A 63 -3.58 -4.51 -8.48
CA ASN A 63 -4.45 -5.67 -8.19
C ASN A 63 -3.70 -7.01 -8.01
N GLN A 64 -2.36 -6.99 -7.93
CA GLN A 64 -1.58 -8.21 -7.68
C GLN A 64 -1.37 -8.39 -6.19
N SER A 65 -2.25 -9.17 -5.53
CA SER A 65 -1.92 -9.71 -4.22
C SER A 65 -0.60 -10.49 -4.29
N ILE A 66 0.25 -10.41 -3.26
CA ILE A 66 1.48 -11.21 -3.19
C ILE A 66 1.19 -12.72 -3.37
N SER A 67 -0.02 -13.15 -3.01
CA SER A 67 -0.53 -14.51 -3.22
C SER A 67 -0.89 -14.86 -4.67
N SER A 68 -1.13 -13.89 -5.56
CA SER A 68 -1.38 -14.13 -6.99
C SER A 68 -0.09 -14.27 -7.80
N LEU A 69 1.00 -13.67 -7.31
CA LEU A 69 2.36 -13.99 -7.73
C LEU A 69 2.66 -15.39 -7.22
N LYS A 70 2.57 -16.43 -8.07
CA LYS A 70 2.94 -17.82 -7.74
C LYS A 70 4.46 -17.98 -7.50
N VAL A 71 5.05 -17.12 -6.68
CA VAL A 71 6.45 -17.17 -6.28
C VAL A 71 6.56 -18.07 -5.05
N GLY A 72 7.28 -19.18 -5.19
CA GLY A 72 7.56 -20.08 -4.08
C GLY A 72 8.47 -19.41 -3.05
N ARG A 73 8.29 -19.74 -1.76
CA ARG A 73 9.07 -19.20 -0.64
C ARG A 73 10.61 -19.33 -0.82
N ASN A 74 11.06 -20.30 -1.62
CA ASN A 74 12.47 -20.54 -1.90
C ASN A 74 12.94 -20.02 -3.28
N ASP A 75 12.05 -19.47 -4.10
CA ASP A 75 12.37 -18.98 -5.45
C ASP A 75 13.16 -17.67 -5.40
N PRO A 76 13.89 -17.31 -6.47
CA PRO A 76 14.53 -16.00 -6.58
C PRO A 76 13.53 -14.85 -6.39
N CYS A 77 13.93 -13.85 -5.63
CA CYS A 77 13.07 -12.74 -5.28
C CYS A 77 12.78 -11.84 -6.50
N ILE A 78 11.50 -11.52 -6.68
CA ILE A 78 10.99 -10.71 -7.81
C ILE A 78 11.51 -9.27 -7.85
N CYS A 79 12.14 -8.78 -6.77
CA CYS A 79 12.83 -7.48 -6.77
C CYS A 79 14.20 -7.51 -7.47
N GLY A 80 14.62 -8.65 -8.03
CA GLY A 80 15.88 -8.77 -8.77
C GLY A 80 17.13 -8.87 -7.90
N SER A 81 16.99 -9.00 -6.57
CA SER A 81 18.13 -9.07 -5.65
C SER A 81 18.96 -10.35 -5.73
N GLY A 82 18.47 -11.37 -6.44
CA GLY A 82 19.07 -12.70 -6.52
C GLY A 82 18.93 -13.54 -5.24
N LYS A 83 18.37 -13.00 -4.16
CA LYS A 83 18.12 -13.71 -2.90
C LYS A 83 16.85 -14.55 -2.99
N LYS A 84 16.72 -15.60 -2.17
CA LYS A 84 15.46 -16.34 -2.03
C LYS A 84 14.36 -15.40 -1.50
N PHE A 85 13.12 -15.57 -1.97
CA PHE A 85 11.98 -14.71 -1.63
C PHE A 85 11.83 -14.53 -0.11
N LYS A 86 11.88 -15.63 0.67
CA LYS A 86 11.80 -15.63 2.15
C LYS A 86 12.90 -14.90 2.93
N LYS A 87 13.92 -14.41 2.22
CA LYS A 87 15.07 -13.69 2.78
C LYS A 87 15.16 -12.28 2.21
N CYS A 88 14.10 -11.80 1.56
CA CYS A 88 14.06 -10.52 0.90
C CYS A 88 12.67 -9.88 1.05
N CYS A 89 11.75 -10.06 0.10
CA CYS A 89 10.44 -9.41 0.09
C CYS A 89 9.32 -10.25 0.76
N GLY A 90 9.66 -11.37 1.42
CA GLY A 90 8.72 -12.22 2.16
C GLY A 90 9.38 -13.05 3.27
#